data_AF-A0A317L2M8-F1
#
_entry.id   AF-A0A317L2M8-F1
#
_cell.length_a   1.000
_cell.length_b   1.000
_cell.length_c   1.000
_cell.angle_alpha   90.00
_cell.angle_beta   90.00
_cell.angle_gamma   90.00
#
_symmetry.space_group_name_H-M   'P 1'
#
loop_
_entity.id
_entity.type
_entity.pdbx_description
1 polymer ?
#
loop_
_entity_poly.entity_id
_entity_poly.type
_entity_poly.pdbx_seq_one_letter_code
_entity_poly.pdbx_strand_id
1 'polypeptide(L)' 'MAAHKKIKKAAMNQQLLTNIYQLKKDWKNLESIMERSIEPTEQGRFDLALAKAKYFYLLKEAKYRKVSAGD' A
#
# COMPACT_ATOMS: atom_id res chain seq x y z
N MET A 1 -14.71 18.30 21.76
CA MET A 1 -15.01 17.96 20.34
C MET A 1 -13.76 17.99 19.43
N ALA A 2 -13.04 19.12 19.31
CA ALA A 2 -11.93 19.26 18.33
C ALA A 2 -10.71 18.35 18.57
N ALA A 3 -10.32 18.11 19.83
CA ALA A 3 -9.19 17.23 20.17
C ALA A 3 -9.43 15.76 19.74
N HIS A 4 -10.64 15.26 19.97
CA HIS A 4 -11.04 13.90 19.58
C HIS A 4 -10.98 13.71 18.05
N LYS A 5 -11.38 14.73 17.28
CA LYS A 5 -11.28 14.73 15.81
C LYS A 5 -9.83 14.69 15.32
N LYS A 6 -8.91 15.41 16.00
CA LYS A 6 -7.47 15.39 15.69
C LYS A 6 -6.86 14.00 15.94
N ILE A 7 -7.16 13.39 17.08
CA ILE A 7 -6.67 12.05 17.44
C ILE A 7 -7.15 11.01 16.42
N LYS A 8 -8.44 11.03 16.06
CA LYS A 8 -8.99 10.12 15.05
C LYS A 8 -8.31 10.28 13.69
N LYS A 9 -8.04 11.53 13.26
CA LYS A 9 -7.31 11.81 12.01
C LYS A 9 -5.89 11.25 12.06
N ALA A 10 -5.17 11.44 13.15
CA ALA A 10 -3.82 10.90 13.32
C ALA A 10 -3.80 9.37 13.26
N ALA A 11 -4.73 8.70 13.94
CA ALA A 11 -4.86 7.24 13.88
C ALA A 11 -5.14 6.73 12.45
N MET A 12 -6.03 7.39 11.71
CA MET A 12 -6.31 7.04 10.31
C MET A 12 -5.11 7.26 9.39
N ASN A 13 -4.33 8.31 9.63
CA ASN A 13 -3.10 8.58 8.87
C ASN A 13 -2.04 7.50 9.15
N GLN A 14 -1.86 7.12 10.42
CA GLN A 14 -0.96 6.03 10.80
C GLN A 14 -1.39 4.70 10.17
N GLN A 15 -2.69 4.39 10.19
CA GLN A 15 -3.20 3.20 9.52
C GLN A 15 -2.97 3.23 8.00
N LEU A 16 -3.12 4.38 7.34
CA LEU A 16 -2.81 4.54 5.92
C LEU A 16 -1.32 4.23 5.63
N LEU A 17 -0.41 4.75 6.45
CA LEU A 17 1.03 4.49 6.32
C LEU A 17 1.35 3.00 6.53
N THR A 18 0.81 2.38 7.58
CA THR A 18 0.96 0.94 7.84
C THR A 18 0.49 0.10 6.64
N ASN A 19 -0.66 0.45 6.07
CA ASN A 19 -1.19 -0.26 4.90
C ASN A 19 -0.28 -0.08 3.66
N ILE A 20 0.29 1.11 3.45
CA ILE A 20 1.26 1.34 2.36
C ILE A 20 2.48 0.43 2.51
N TYR A 21 3.04 0.33 3.72
CA TYR A 21 4.18 -0.55 3.98
C TYR A 21 3.84 -2.02 3.75
N GLN A 22 2.67 -2.47 4.20
CA GLN A 22 2.23 -3.84 3.99
C GLN A 22 2.03 -4.15 2.50
N LEU A 23 1.32 -3.30 1.76
CA LEU A 23 1.11 -3.50 0.33
C LEU A 23 2.41 -3.47 -0.49
N LYS A 24 3.40 -2.67 -0.07
CA LYS A 24 4.73 -2.69 -0.69
C LYS A 24 5.41 -4.05 -0.48
N LYS A 25 5.35 -4.59 0.74
CA LYS A 25 5.90 -5.90 1.08
C LYS A 25 5.21 -6.99 0.27
N ASP A 26 3.89 -6.98 0.21
CA ASP A 26 3.09 -7.98 -0.52
C ASP A 26 3.40 -7.94 -2.02
N TRP A 27 3.41 -6.74 -2.62
CA TRP A 27 3.83 -6.57 -4.01
C TRP A 27 5.24 -7.12 -4.23
N LYS A 28 6.23 -6.71 -3.43
CA LYS A 28 7.62 -7.14 -3.63
C LYS A 28 7.83 -8.65 -3.46
N ASN A 29 7.08 -9.27 -2.55
CA ASN A 29 7.08 -10.72 -2.40
C ASN A 29 6.52 -11.40 -3.66
N LEU A 30 5.36 -10.95 -4.14
CA LEU A 30 4.74 -11.52 -5.34
C LEU A 30 5.59 -11.28 -6.60
N GLU A 31 6.21 -10.11 -6.71
CA GLU A 31 7.15 -9.78 -7.79
C GLU A 31 8.34 -10.74 -7.80
N SER A 32 8.95 -11.00 -6.63
CA SER A 32 10.06 -11.96 -6.49
C SER A 32 9.68 -13.39 -6.86
N ILE A 33 8.46 -13.83 -6.53
CA ILE A 33 7.95 -15.16 -6.93
C ILE A 33 7.79 -15.23 -8.44
N MET A 34 7.18 -14.20 -9.04
CA MET A 34 6.94 -14.14 -10.49
C MET A 34 8.24 -14.08 -11.29
N GLU A 35 9.25 -13.35 -10.82
CA GLU A 35 10.57 -13.25 -11.45
C GLU A 35 11.33 -14.59 -11.46
N ARG A 36 11.07 -15.47 -10.49
CA ARG A 36 11.69 -16.80 -10.37
C ARG A 36 10.87 -17.90 -11.03
N SER A 37 9.68 -17.58 -11.55
CA SER A 37 8.79 -18.55 -12.17
C SER A 37 9.20 -18.81 -13.61
N ILE A 38 9.43 -20.09 -13.97
CA ILE A 38 9.76 -20.52 -15.34
C ILE A 38 8.55 -20.29 -16.26
N GLU A 39 7.35 -20.57 -15.76
CA GLU A 39 6.09 -20.33 -16.48
C GLU A 39 5.07 -19.66 -15.53
N PRO A 40 5.06 -18.32 -15.44
CA PRO A 40 4.08 -17.62 -14.64
C PRO A 40 2.67 -17.79 -15.22
N THR A 41 1.68 -18.01 -14.36
CA THR A 41 0.26 -18.12 -14.76
C THR A 41 -0.33 -16.75 -15.09
N GLU A 42 -1.43 -16.73 -15.86
CA GLU A 42 -2.21 -15.50 -16.08
C GLU A 42 -2.74 -14.92 -14.77
N GLN A 43 -3.21 -15.77 -13.87
CA GLN A 43 -3.66 -15.35 -12.55
C GLN A 43 -2.53 -14.68 -11.76
N GLY A 44 -1.32 -15.25 -11.78
CA GLY A 44 -0.16 -14.63 -11.12
C GLY A 44 0.20 -13.27 -11.70
N ARG A 45 0.10 -13.10 -13.03
CA ARG A 45 0.29 -11.79 -13.69
C ARG A 45 -0.78 -10.79 -13.26
N PHE A 46 -2.03 -11.23 -13.19
CA PHE A 46 -3.14 -10.40 -12.74
C PHE A 46 -2.97 -9.98 -11.28
N ASP A 47 -2.62 -10.91 -10.39
CA ASP A 47 -2.42 -10.64 -8.97
C ASP A 47 -1.26 -9.67 -8.74
N LEU A 48 -0.18 -9.80 -9.53
CA LEU A 48 0.95 -8.85 -9.49
C LEU A 48 0.52 -7.45 -9.93
N ALA A 49 -0.27 -7.33 -11.00
CA ALA A 49 -0.82 -6.06 -11.45
C ALA A 49 -1.76 -5.44 -10.40
N LEU A 50 -2.60 -6.25 -9.76
CA LEU A 50 -3.52 -5.82 -8.72
C LEU A 50 -2.78 -5.34 -7.46
N ALA A 51 -1.74 -6.06 -7.03
CA ALA A 51 -0.91 -5.68 -5.89
C ALA A 51 -0.21 -4.32 -6.14
N LYS A 52 0.36 -4.14 -7.34
CA LYS A 52 0.92 -2.85 -7.79
C LYS A 52 -0.12 -1.74 -7.72
N ALA A 53 -1.31 -1.95 -8.30
CA ALA A 53 -2.37 -0.95 -8.34
C ALA A 53 -2.81 -0.51 -6.94
N LYS A 54 -3.00 -1.46 -6.01
CA LYS A 54 -3.35 -1.17 -4.61
C LYS A 54 -2.29 -0.31 -3.92
N TYR A 55 -1.01 -0.65 -4.08
CA TYR A 55 0.10 0.11 -3.49
C TYR A 55 0.15 1.55 -4.04
N PHE A 56 0.12 1.73 -5.36
CA PHE A 56 0.18 3.05 -5.97
C PHE A 56 -1.04 3.92 -5.66
N TYR A 57 -2.22 3.30 -5.53
CA TYR A 57 -3.43 4.00 -5.11
C TYR A 57 -3.26 4.62 -3.71
N LEU A 58 -2.77 3.86 -2.73
CA LEU A 58 -2.55 4.41 -1.38
C LEU A 58 -1.43 5.45 -1.33
N LEU A 59 -0.39 5.33 -2.16
CA LEU A 59 0.61 6.40 -2.29
C LEU A 59 0.00 7.70 -2.82
N LYS A 60 -0.87 7.61 -3.84
CA LYS A 60 -1.60 8.77 -4.37
C LYS A 60 -2.47 9.40 -3.27
N GLU A 61 -3.11 8.58 -2.46
CA GLU A 61 -3.96 9.05 -1.38
C GLU A 61 -3.17 9.69 -0.23
N ALA A 62 -2.03 9.12 0.15
CA ALA A 62 -1.13 9.75 1.13
C ALA A 62 -0.65 11.12 0.65
N LYS A 63 -0.29 11.24 -0.64
CA LYS A 63 0.07 12.52 -1.27
C LYS A 63 -1.08 13.53 -1.22
N TYR A 64 -2.29 13.10 -1.58
CA TYR A 64 -3.49 13.95 -1.54
C TYR A 64 -3.78 14.46 -0.13
N ARG A 65 -3.66 13.58 0.88
CA ARG A 65 -3.86 13.92 2.30
C ARG A 65 -2.69 14.64 2.96
N LYS A 66 -1.57 14.83 2.24
CA LYS A 66 -0.29 15.36 2.77
C LYS A 66 0.18 14.61 4.01
N VAL A 67 0.15 13.28 3.95
CA VAL A 67 0.63 12.40 5.02
C VAL A 67 1.99 11.85 4.63
N SER A 68 3.00 12.08 5.46
CA SER A 68 4.34 11.54 5.31
C SER A 68 4.72 10.66 6.50
N ALA A 69 5.77 9.84 6.34
CA ALA A 69 6.28 8.98 7.40
C ALA A 69 7.02 9.75 8.51
N GLY A 70 7.18 11.07 8.37
CA GLY A 70 7.88 11.94 9.33
C GLY A 70 6.99 12.93 10.07
N ASP A 71 5.66 12.87 9.90
CA ASP A 71 4.68 13.71 10.60
C ASP A 71 4.23 13.13 11.95
#